data_AF-A0A8T5XWS4-F1
#
_entry.id   AF-A0A8T5XWS4-F1
#
_cell.length_a   1.000
_cell.length_b   1.000
_cell.length_c   1.000
_cell.angle_alpha   90.00
_cell.angle_beta   90.00
_cell.angle_gamma   90.00
#
_symmetry.space_group_name_H-M   'P 1'
#
loop_
_entity.id
_entity.type
_entity.pdbx_description
1 polymer ?
#
loop_
_entity_poly.entity_id
_entity_poly.type
_entity_poly.pdbx_seq_one_letter_code
_entity_poly.pdbx_strand_id
1 'polypeptide(L)'
;MQLLCKDKESLFDVYNEEEDLKKYKISNGRINYKYNDRVIIRELNPKTGNGYICGKFLEGDEYDTDKRGWINIKFFNKGEIKDLLEKAMISFLMYL
;
A
#
# COMPACT_ATOMS: atom_id res chain seq x y z
N MET A 1 12.79 -12.99 4.75
CA MET A 1 11.56 -13.44 5.43
C MET A 1 10.44 -12.49 5.04
N GLN A 2 9.26 -13.01 4.69
CA GLN A 2 8.09 -12.17 4.38
C GLN A 2 7.62 -11.45 5.65
N LEU A 3 7.38 -10.14 5.56
CA LEU A 3 6.81 -9.36 6.66
C LEU A 3 5.39 -9.83 6.97
N LEU A 4 5.07 -9.95 8.25
CA LEU A 4 3.72 -10.28 8.69
C LEU A 4 2.79 -9.08 8.53
N CYS A 5 1.48 -9.32 8.54
CA CYS A 5 0.49 -8.25 8.41
C CYS A 5 0.68 -7.17 9.48
N LYS A 6 0.91 -7.58 10.74
CA LYS A 6 1.11 -6.66 11.85
C LYS A 6 2.28 -5.70 11.62
N ASP A 7 3.40 -6.19 11.07
CA ASP A 7 4.57 -5.36 10.79
C ASP A 7 4.27 -4.32 9.69
N LYS A 8 3.50 -4.71 8.67
CA LYS A 8 3.09 -3.82 7.59
C LYS A 8 2.05 -2.80 8.07
N GLU A 9 1.06 -3.22 8.85
CA GLU A 9 0.11 -2.32 9.50
C GLU A 9 0.83 -1.30 10.38
N SER A 10 1.80 -1.72 11.21
CA SER A 10 2.60 -0.78 12.00
C SER A 10 3.42 0.19 11.16
N LEU A 11 3.83 -0.19 9.95
CA LEU A 11 4.47 0.74 9.01
C LEU A 11 3.46 1.73 8.41
N PHE A 12 2.28 1.26 8.01
CA PHE A 12 1.24 2.11 7.41
C PHE A 12 0.59 3.05 8.42
N ASP A 13 0.36 2.58 9.64
CA ASP A 13 -0.32 3.34 10.69
C ASP A 13 0.49 4.59 11.12
N VAL A 14 1.80 4.66 10.84
CA VAL A 14 2.63 5.87 11.00
C VAL A 14 2.14 7.02 10.11
N TYR A 15 1.68 6.73 8.90
CA TYR A 15 1.22 7.72 7.92
C TYR A 15 -0.23 8.18 8.18
N ASN A 16 -0.93 7.62 9.17
CA ASN A 16 -2.34 7.92 9.43
C ASN A 16 -2.54 9.36 9.94
N GLU A 17 -1.71 9.80 10.89
CA GLU A 17 -1.83 11.15 11.49
C GLU A 17 -1.13 12.23 10.65
N GLU A 18 0.03 11.90 10.10
CA GLU A 18 0.87 12.87 9.38
C GLU A 18 0.40 13.09 7.93
N GLU A 19 -0.19 12.07 7.30
CA GLU A 19 -0.43 12.04 5.86
C GLU A 19 -1.83 11.53 5.51
N ASP A 20 -2.84 11.72 6.37
CA ASP A 20 -4.24 11.33 6.12
C ASP A 20 -4.47 9.88 5.60
N LEU A 21 -3.59 8.93 5.97
CA LEU A 21 -3.68 7.54 5.51
C LEU A 21 -4.64 6.71 6.38
N LYS A 22 -5.93 6.75 6.04
CA LYS A 22 -7.02 6.15 6.83
C LYS A 22 -7.23 4.67 6.57
N LYS A 23 -7.14 3.87 7.64
CA LYS A 23 -7.38 2.43 7.65
C LYS A 23 -8.88 2.09 7.71
N TYR A 24 -9.31 1.06 6.96
CA TYR A 24 -10.65 0.49 7.10
C TYR A 24 -10.68 -1.01 6.78
N LYS A 25 -11.62 -1.73 7.40
CA LYS A 25 -11.80 -3.18 7.20
C LYS A 25 -12.74 -3.46 6.03
N ILE A 26 -12.46 -4.55 5.32
CA ILE A 26 -13.33 -5.11 4.26
C ILE A 26 -13.66 -6.58 4.57
N SER A 27 -14.36 -7.25 3.64
CA SER A 27 -14.73 -8.66 3.79
C SER A 27 -13.52 -9.57 4.07
N ASN A 28 -13.77 -10.68 4.78
CA ASN A 28 -12.75 -11.64 5.21
C ASN A 28 -11.67 -11.07 6.16
N GLY A 29 -11.98 -9.97 6.85
CA GLY A 29 -11.06 -9.34 7.81
C GLY A 29 -9.82 -8.71 7.16
N ARG A 30 -9.84 -8.52 5.83
CA ARG A 30 -8.77 -7.80 5.12
C ARG A 30 -8.87 -6.32 5.41
N ILE A 31 -7.76 -5.63 5.17
CA ILE A 31 -7.61 -4.21 5.46
C ILE A 31 -7.27 -3.47 4.18
N ASN A 32 -7.87 -2.29 4.02
CA ASN A 32 -7.50 -1.31 3.03
C ASN A 32 -7.08 -0.02 3.74
N TYR A 33 -6.32 0.81 3.03
CA TYR A 33 -6.02 2.17 3.43
C TYR A 33 -6.40 3.14 2.32
N LYS A 34 -6.96 4.29 2.70
CA LYS A 34 -7.24 5.41 1.81
C LYS A 34 -6.33 6.57 2.11
N TYR A 35 -5.90 7.24 1.06
CA TYR A 35 -5.23 8.53 1.09
C TYR A 35 -6.04 9.50 0.25
N ASN A 36 -6.41 10.67 0.79
CA ASN A 36 -7.28 11.66 0.11
C ASN A 36 -8.52 11.00 -0.51
N ASP A 37 -9.25 10.23 0.30
CA ASP A 37 -10.46 9.47 -0.05
C ASP A 37 -10.33 8.36 -1.10
N ARG A 38 -9.14 8.13 -1.67
CA ARG A 38 -8.89 7.06 -2.65
C ARG A 38 -8.07 5.93 -2.06
N VAL A 39 -8.37 4.70 -2.47
CA VAL A 39 -7.70 3.50 -1.97
C VAL A 39 -6.28 3.45 -2.53
N ILE A 40 -5.29 3.40 -1.65
CA ILE A 40 -3.87 3.33 -2.02
C ILE A 40 -3.22 2.00 -1.60
N ILE A 41 -3.71 1.40 -0.52
CA ILE A 41 -3.37 0.02 -0.12
C ILE A 41 -4.65 -0.80 -0.11
N ARG A 42 -4.65 -1.98 -0.71
CA ARG A 42 -5.82 -2.87 -0.73
C ARG A 42 -5.52 -4.32 -0.38
N GLU A 43 -6.55 -4.96 0.16
CA GLU A 43 -6.63 -6.39 0.40
C GLU A 43 -5.51 -6.95 1.27
N LEU A 44 -4.99 -6.12 2.18
CA LEU A 44 -3.96 -6.55 3.13
C LEU A 44 -4.52 -7.71 3.96
N ASN A 45 -3.87 -8.85 3.82
CA ASN A 45 -4.33 -10.10 4.39
C ASN A 45 -3.76 -10.26 5.81
N PRO A 46 -4.62 -10.42 6.84
CA PRO A 46 -4.19 -10.45 8.24
C PRO A 46 -3.26 -11.63 8.58
N LYS A 47 -3.32 -12.73 7.83
CA LYS A 47 -2.53 -13.94 8.09
C LYS A 47 -1.21 -13.97 7.36
N THR A 48 -1.18 -13.43 6.14
CA THR A 48 0.00 -13.54 5.25
C THR A 48 0.75 -12.23 5.10
N GLY A 49 0.15 -11.08 5.40
CA GLY A 49 0.70 -9.78 5.03
C GLY A 49 0.77 -9.53 3.52
N ASN A 50 0.19 -10.40 2.69
CA ASN A 50 0.02 -10.11 1.26
C ASN A 50 -0.98 -8.96 1.09
N GLY A 51 -0.78 -8.12 0.09
CA GLY A 51 -1.63 -7.01 -0.24
C GLY A 51 -1.11 -6.32 -1.49
N TYR A 52 -1.69 -5.15 -1.79
CA TYR A 52 -1.29 -4.38 -2.97
C TYR A 52 -1.17 -2.90 -2.64
N ILE A 53 -0.22 -2.23 -3.28
CA ILE A 53 -0.09 -0.77 -3.30
C ILE A 53 -0.42 -0.26 -4.71
N CYS A 54 -1.03 0.92 -4.80
CA CYS A 54 -1.35 1.58 -6.06
C CYS A 54 -0.06 1.94 -6.82
N GLY A 55 0.13 1.34 -8.00
CA GLY A 55 1.22 1.65 -8.94
C GLY A 55 0.74 2.43 -10.16
N LYS A 56 -0.56 2.72 -10.29
CA LYS A 56 -1.19 3.30 -11.49
C LYS A 56 -0.54 4.60 -12.00
N PHE A 57 0.02 5.37 -11.08
CA PHE A 57 0.58 6.70 -11.33
C PHE A 57 2.10 6.74 -11.25
N LEU A 58 2.74 5.59 -11.01
CA LEU A 58 4.19 5.52 -11.00
C LEU A 58 4.70 5.57 -12.43
N GLU A 59 5.74 6.38 -12.64
CA GLU A 59 6.46 6.43 -13.91
C GLU A 59 7.59 5.38 -13.93
N GLY A 60 7.81 4.76 -15.09
CA GLY A 60 8.86 3.76 -15.30
C GLY A 60 8.45 2.31 -15.00
N ASP A 61 9.38 1.39 -15.28
CA ASP A 61 9.17 -0.06 -15.23
C ASP A 61 9.84 -0.73 -14.00
N GLU A 62 10.05 0.02 -12.92
CA GLU A 62 10.73 -0.47 -11.71
C GLU A 62 9.91 -1.54 -10.96
N TYR A 63 8.58 -1.51 -11.13
CA TYR A 63 7.65 -2.39 -10.42
C TYR A 63 6.77 -3.19 -11.38
N ASP A 64 6.59 -4.48 -11.06
CA ASP A 64 5.59 -5.33 -11.73
C ASP A 64 4.18 -4.88 -11.33
N THR A 65 3.64 -3.97 -12.14
CA THR A 65 2.32 -3.37 -11.95
C THR A 65 1.32 -4.12 -12.81
N ASP A 66 0.28 -4.67 -12.18
CA ASP A 66 -0.75 -5.39 -12.91
C ASP A 66 -1.53 -4.45 -13.86
N LYS A 67 -2.29 -5.04 -14.79
CA LYS A 67 -3.16 -4.30 -15.73
C LYS A 67 -4.20 -3.37 -15.09
N ARG A 68 -4.40 -3.45 -13.77
CA ARG A 68 -5.33 -2.65 -12.98
C ARG A 68 -4.61 -1.54 -12.21
N GLY A 69 -3.28 -1.43 -12.33
CA GLY A 69 -2.46 -0.43 -11.66
C GLY A 69 -2.06 -0.80 -10.23
N TRP A 70 -1.94 -2.09 -9.90
CA TRP A 70 -1.60 -2.55 -8.55
C TRP A 70 -0.31 -3.34 -8.51
N ILE A 71 0.52 -3.07 -7.51
CA ILE A 71 1.78 -3.75 -7.26
C ILE A 71 1.59 -4.70 -6.08
N ASN A 72 1.92 -5.97 -6.28
CA ASN A 72 1.81 -6.99 -5.25
C ASN A 72 3.00 -6.91 -4.27
N ILE A 73 2.72 -6.66 -2.99
CA ILE A 73 3.76 -6.48 -1.97
C ILE A 73 4.07 -7.75 -1.16
N LYS A 74 3.70 -8.94 -1.64
CA LYS A 74 3.88 -10.21 -0.91
C LYS A 74 5.32 -10.41 -0.43
N PHE A 75 6.29 -10.14 -1.30
CA PHE A 75 7.71 -10.43 -1.04
C PHE A 75 8.55 -9.20 -0.68
N PHE A 76 7.91 -8.03 -0.54
CA PHE A 76 8.61 -6.79 -0.26
C PHE A 76 9.06 -6.75 1.21
N ASN A 77 10.26 -6.24 1.43
CA ASN A 77 10.81 -5.92 2.75
C ASN A 77 10.32 -4.54 3.23
N LYS A 78 10.72 -4.15 4.45
CA LYS A 78 10.23 -2.92 5.09
C LYS A 78 10.61 -1.66 4.30
N GLY A 79 11.84 -1.59 3.81
CA GLY A 79 12.34 -0.47 3.01
C GLY A 79 11.65 -0.36 1.67
N GLU A 80 11.48 -1.49 0.98
CA GLU A 80 10.78 -1.54 -0.31
C GLU A 80 9.31 -1.13 -0.18
N ILE A 81 8.61 -1.55 0.88
CA ILE A 81 7.22 -1.13 1.13
C ILE A 81 7.16 0.37 1.42
N LYS A 82 8.10 0.89 2.22
CA LYS A 82 8.17 2.30 2.57
C LYS A 82 8.37 3.16 1.32
N ASP A 83 9.40 2.84 0.53
CA ASP A 83 9.73 3.54 -0.71
C ASP A 83 8.56 3.51 -1.71
N LEU A 84 7.97 2.32 -1.92
CA LEU A 84 6.83 2.18 -2.81
C LEU A 84 5.61 2.98 -2.33
N LEU A 85 5.30 2.98 -1.03
CA LEU A 85 4.17 3.74 -0.49
C LEU A 85 4.37 5.25 -0.67
N GLU A 86 5.56 5.76 -0.36
CA GLU A 86 5.89 7.18 -0.52
C GLU A 86 5.81 7.60 -1.99
N LYS A 87 6.40 6.82 -2.90
CA LYS A 87 6.28 7.03 -4.35
C LYS A 87 4.82 7.01 -4.81
N ALA A 88 4.00 6.07 -4.30
CA ALA A 88 2.59 5.98 -4.62
C ALA A 88 1.80 7.20 -4.13
N MET A 89 2.08 7.71 -2.93
CA MET A 89 1.43 8.90 -2.38
C MET A 89 1.83 10.18 -3.13
N ILE A 90 3.13 10.34 -3.42
CA ILE A 90 3.66 11.48 -4.19
C ILE A 90 3.07 11.50 -5.60
N SER A 91 3.14 10.37 -6.32
CA SER A 91 2.57 10.29 -7.66
C SER A 91 1.08 10.60 -7.64
N PHE A 92 0.35 10.09 -6.65
CA PHE A 92 -1.07 10.37 -6.50
C PHE A 92 -1.39 11.86 -6.35
N LEU A 93 -0.60 12.62 -5.56
CA LEU A 93 -0.75 14.07 -5.43
C LEU A 93 -0.49 14.84 -6.72
N MET A 94 0.43 14.37 -7.56
CA MET A 94 0.75 15.03 -8.84
C MET A 94 -0.38 14.92 -9.88
N TYR A 95 -1.31 13.98 -9.72
CA TYR A 95 -2.45 13.75 -10.62
C TYR A 95 -3.82 14.15 -10.01
N LEU A 96 -3.83 14.85 -8.88
CA LEU A 96 -5.02 15.48 -8.29
C LEU A 96 -5.06 16.98 -8.60
#